data_AF-A0A1S3YVY6-F1
#
_entry.id   AF-A0A1S3YVY6-F1
#
_cell.length_a   1.000
_cell.length_b   1.000
_cell.length_c   1.000
_cell.angle_alpha   90.00
_cell.angle_beta   90.00
_cell.angle_gamma   90.00
#
_symmetry.space_group_name_H-M   'P 1'
#
loop_
_entity.id
_entity.type
_entity.pdbx_description
1 polymer ?
#
loop_
_entity_poly.entity_id
_entity_poly.type
_entity_poly.pdbx_seq_one_letter_code
_entity_poly.pdbx_strand_id
1 'polypeptide(L)'
;MALAAATFNAPILASGFNLNSFIGRTSSRNFIFKTCSLASHVTQRSIGRSGNEINFRQKEVKHRHSSQRGFFTCRYDATTSKENEENISQATLIWRAIKLPIYSVALVPLTVGSAAAYLQTGIFSANRYFMLLVSSVLIITWLNLSNDVYDFDTGADKDKKESVVNIVGSRTGTFIAAYLLLALGFFGLTYTSVEAANMRAILLLASAIICGYIYQCPPFRLSYQGLGEPLCFAAFGPFATTAFYLLQSSTSELPITCTILSASALVGLTTSLILFSSHFHQVEGDKAVGKFSPLVRLGTQAGSRVVKVGVAALYSGTLLLGLTQALPFTCIILCALTIPVGKLVVSYVENNYEDKGKIFMAKYYCVRLHALFGVVLAAGLVAAKMVARYHVPKPLF
;
A
#
# COMPACT_ATOMS: atom_id res chain seq x y z
N MET A 1 24.25 -10.03 -21.56
CA MET A 1 23.59 -9.05 -22.47
C MET A 1 22.27 -9.66 -22.90
N ALA A 2 21.13 -8.99 -22.83
CA ALA A 2 20.82 -7.73 -22.15
C ALA A 2 19.45 -7.90 -21.45
N LEU A 3 19.28 -7.36 -20.25
CA LEU A 3 18.02 -7.45 -19.51
C LEU A 3 17.23 -6.16 -19.73
N ALA A 4 16.00 -6.25 -20.23
CA ALA A 4 15.17 -5.08 -20.50
C ALA A 4 14.68 -4.45 -19.19
N ALA A 5 15.13 -3.22 -18.91
CA ALA A 5 14.64 -2.44 -17.77
C ALA A 5 13.25 -1.86 -18.10
N ALA A 6 12.19 -2.45 -17.53
CA ALA A 6 10.83 -1.92 -17.64
C ALA A 6 10.69 -0.63 -16.79
N THR A 7 10.98 0.52 -17.39
CA THR A 7 10.86 1.84 -16.76
C THR A 7 9.40 2.22 -16.51
N PHE A 8 9.00 2.27 -15.24
CA PHE A 8 7.70 2.81 -14.81
C PHE A 8 7.66 4.34 -14.95
N ASN A 9 7.34 4.83 -16.15
CA ASN A 9 7.01 6.25 -16.36
C ASN A 9 5.54 6.51 -16.03
N ALA A 10 5.29 7.16 -14.90
CA ALA A 10 4.03 7.88 -14.66
C ALA A 10 4.15 9.30 -15.27
N PRO A 11 3.08 9.85 -15.90
CA PRO A 11 3.16 11.14 -16.58
C PRO A 11 3.28 12.29 -15.58
N ILE A 12 4.43 12.97 -15.60
CA ILE A 12 4.64 14.26 -14.95
C ILE A 12 4.18 15.36 -15.92
N LEU A 13 3.04 15.99 -15.66
CA LEU A 13 2.66 17.23 -16.37
C LEU A 13 3.31 18.43 -15.68
N ALA A 14 4.53 18.75 -16.09
CA ALA A 14 5.23 19.97 -15.69
C ALA A 14 4.72 21.19 -16.48
N SER A 15 4.70 22.35 -15.82
CA SER A 15 4.36 23.64 -16.43
C SER A 15 5.42 24.08 -17.45
N GLY A 16 5.02 24.26 -18.71
CA GLY A 16 5.87 24.78 -19.78
C GLY A 16 5.60 26.25 -20.06
N PHE A 17 6.36 27.15 -19.44
CA PHE A 17 6.50 28.53 -19.92
C PHE A 17 7.48 28.52 -21.10
N ASN A 18 7.15 29.14 -22.23
CA ASN A 18 8.17 29.55 -23.20
C ASN A 18 7.74 30.81 -23.96
N LEU A 19 8.71 31.58 -24.43
CA LEU A 19 8.56 32.92 -25.00
C LEU A 19 9.09 32.95 -26.45
N ASN A 20 8.78 34.03 -27.17
CA ASN A 20 9.31 34.39 -28.50
C ASN A 20 8.80 33.58 -29.72
N SER A 21 7.73 34.10 -30.33
CA SER A 21 7.83 34.57 -31.73
C SER A 21 6.98 35.84 -31.88
N PHE A 22 7.33 36.71 -32.85
CA PHE A 22 6.88 38.10 -32.91
C PHE A 22 6.40 38.46 -34.34
N ILE A 23 5.66 39.56 -34.47
CA ILE A 23 5.09 40.11 -35.74
C ILE A 23 3.93 39.26 -36.31
N GLY A 24 2.75 39.79 -36.64
CA GLY A 24 2.20 41.13 -36.38
C GLY A 24 1.24 41.62 -37.48
N ARG A 25 0.02 42.05 -37.11
CA ARG A 25 -0.85 42.94 -37.92
C ARG A 25 -1.94 43.58 -37.08
N THR A 26 -2.34 44.80 -37.46
CA THR A 26 -3.32 45.66 -36.77
C THR A 26 -4.70 45.63 -37.43
N SER A 27 -5.80 45.67 -36.66
CA SER A 27 -6.94 46.59 -36.91
C SER A 27 -8.03 46.56 -35.83
N SER A 28 -8.47 47.75 -35.39
CA SER A 28 -9.85 48.18 -35.07
C SER A 28 -10.82 47.38 -34.18
N ARG A 29 -11.35 48.08 -33.16
CA ARG A 29 -12.79 48.22 -32.76
C ARG A 29 -13.53 46.96 -32.26
N ASN A 30 -14.35 46.97 -31.19
CA ASN A 30 -15.01 48.07 -30.48
C ASN A 30 -15.39 47.67 -29.02
N PHE A 31 -15.63 48.67 -28.18
CA PHE A 31 -16.28 48.53 -26.86
C PHE A 31 -17.80 48.37 -27.01
N ILE A 32 -18.45 47.42 -26.32
CA ILE A 32 -19.90 47.46 -26.02
C ILE A 32 -20.14 46.98 -24.58
N PHE A 33 -20.58 47.91 -23.72
CA PHE A 33 -21.26 47.58 -22.45
C PHE A 33 -22.70 47.13 -22.75
N LYS A 34 -23.26 46.23 -21.94
CA LYS A 34 -24.73 46.04 -21.87
C LYS A 34 -25.22 46.22 -20.44
N THR A 35 -26.33 46.94 -20.30
CA THR A 35 -26.80 47.55 -19.05
C THR A 35 -27.89 46.73 -18.35
N CYS A 36 -28.19 47.11 -17.11
CA CYS A 36 -29.31 46.57 -16.34
C CYS A 36 -30.66 46.72 -17.06
N SER A 37 -31.62 45.89 -16.67
CA SER A 37 -33.03 46.24 -16.64
C SER A 37 -33.54 46.10 -15.21
N LEU A 38 -34.35 47.06 -14.74
CA LEU A 38 -35.12 46.94 -13.50
C LEU A 38 -36.46 46.26 -13.81
N ALA A 39 -36.97 45.49 -12.85
CA ALA A 39 -38.38 45.14 -12.78
C ALA A 39 -38.90 45.58 -11.40
N SER A 40 -39.73 46.63 -11.38
CA SER A 40 -40.34 47.17 -10.16
C SER A 40 -41.73 46.59 -9.96
N HIS A 41 -42.04 46.12 -8.75
CA HIS A 41 -43.42 45.96 -8.30
C HIS A 41 -43.65 46.72 -7.00
N VAL A 42 -44.68 47.57 -7.01
CA VAL A 42 -45.15 48.35 -5.87
C VAL A 42 -46.54 47.85 -5.51
N THR A 43 -46.77 47.57 -4.22
CA THR A 43 -48.09 47.27 -3.67
C THR A 43 -48.24 48.01 -2.34
N GLN A 44 -49.31 48.78 -2.18
CA GLN A 44 -49.44 49.74 -1.08
C GLN A 44 -50.87 49.82 -0.54
N ARG A 45 -51.09 49.38 0.71
CA ARG A 45 -52.21 49.62 1.65
C ARG A 45 -52.02 48.68 2.86
N SER A 46 -52.49 48.95 4.08
CA SER A 46 -53.30 50.07 4.60
C SER A 46 -52.81 50.51 6.01
N ILE A 47 -53.57 51.38 6.69
CA ILE A 47 -53.17 52.12 7.90
C ILE A 47 -53.80 51.52 9.17
N GLY A 48 -53.06 51.52 10.29
CA GLY A 48 -53.56 51.32 11.66
C GLY A 48 -52.71 52.09 12.67
N ARG A 49 -53.30 52.59 13.77
CA ARG A 49 -52.66 53.51 14.75
C ARG A 49 -52.66 52.95 16.18
N SER A 50 -51.68 53.43 16.97
CA SER A 50 -51.76 53.79 18.41
C SER A 50 -50.99 52.90 19.40
N GLY A 51 -50.37 53.54 20.40
CA GLY A 51 -49.75 52.90 21.58
C GLY A 51 -48.41 53.53 22.02
N ASN A 52 -48.36 54.11 23.22
CA ASN A 52 -47.12 54.46 23.95
C ASN A 52 -46.60 53.19 24.70
N GLU A 53 -45.49 53.09 25.43
CA GLU A 53 -44.57 53.99 26.15
C GLU A 53 -43.10 53.49 25.97
N ILE A 54 -42.02 54.29 26.04
CA ILE A 54 -41.34 54.83 27.24
C ILE A 54 -41.10 53.75 28.32
N ASN A 55 -39.90 53.47 28.85
CA ASN A 55 -38.58 54.12 28.74
C ASN A 55 -37.51 53.08 28.27
N PHE A 56 -36.25 52.93 28.69
CA PHE A 56 -35.31 53.62 29.61
C PHE A 56 -33.90 53.63 28.97
N ARG A 57 -32.94 54.40 29.53
CA ARG A 57 -31.54 54.47 29.04
C ARG A 57 -30.53 53.86 30.01
N GLN A 58 -29.46 53.28 29.47
CA GLN A 58 -28.11 53.50 30.01
C GLN A 58 -27.15 53.91 28.88
N LYS A 59 -26.12 54.71 29.21
CA LYS A 59 -25.19 55.31 28.24
C LYS A 59 -23.89 54.53 28.21
N GLU A 60 -23.29 54.40 27.04
CA GLU A 60 -21.82 54.46 26.89
C GLU A 60 -21.41 55.39 25.74
N VAL A 61 -20.15 55.84 25.76
CA VAL A 61 -19.72 57.05 25.06
C VAL A 61 -18.89 56.74 23.82
N LYS A 62 -19.54 56.92 22.67
CA LYS A 62 -18.99 57.32 21.36
C LYS A 62 -17.53 57.81 21.36
N HIS A 63 -16.65 57.07 20.70
CA HIS A 63 -15.60 57.68 19.87
C HIS A 63 -15.46 56.97 18.52
N ARG A 64 -15.07 57.71 17.48
CA ARG A 64 -14.99 57.23 16.09
C ARG A 64 -13.75 56.36 15.89
N HIS A 65 -13.87 55.33 15.05
CA HIS A 65 -12.99 55.21 13.88
C HIS A 65 -13.73 54.57 12.69
N SER A 66 -13.57 55.15 11.51
CA SER A 66 -14.15 54.65 10.26
C SER A 66 -13.15 53.75 9.53
N SER A 67 -13.51 52.48 9.31
CA SER A 67 -12.82 51.63 8.34
C SER A 67 -13.79 50.57 7.81
N GLN A 68 -14.02 50.55 6.50
CA GLN A 68 -14.73 49.46 5.85
C GLN A 68 -13.80 48.26 5.71
N ARG A 69 -14.12 47.15 6.37
CA ARG A 69 -13.67 45.81 5.96
C ARG A 69 -14.86 44.86 6.00
N GLY A 70 -15.22 44.30 4.84
CA GLY A 70 -16.30 43.33 4.73
C GLY A 70 -15.93 42.05 5.47
N PHE A 71 -16.68 41.71 6.53
CA PHE A 71 -16.47 40.48 7.27
C PHE A 71 -17.09 39.31 6.48
N PHE A 72 -16.34 38.77 5.52
CA PHE A 72 -16.71 37.57 4.78
C PHE A 72 -16.74 36.37 5.75
N THR A 73 -17.91 36.09 6.31
CA THR A 73 -18.20 34.79 6.93
C THR A 73 -18.17 33.73 5.85
N CYS A 74 -17.02 33.08 5.66
CA CYS A 74 -16.91 31.93 4.77
C CYS A 74 -17.73 30.79 5.37
N ARG A 75 -18.99 30.64 4.91
CA ARG A 75 -19.84 29.51 5.26
C ARG A 75 -19.19 28.26 4.68
N TYR A 76 -18.73 27.38 5.55
CA TYR A 76 -18.11 26.12 5.15
C TYR A 76 -19.22 25.16 4.70
N ASP A 77 -19.57 25.22 3.41
CA ASP A 77 -20.68 24.45 2.84
C ASP A 77 -20.35 22.94 2.82
N ALA A 78 -20.84 22.24 3.84
CA ALA A 78 -20.71 20.79 4.01
C ALA A 78 -21.47 19.95 2.94
N THR A 79 -22.10 20.61 1.97
CA THR A 79 -22.68 20.02 0.76
C THR A 79 -21.60 19.64 -0.25
N THR A 80 -20.64 20.52 -0.52
CA THR A 80 -19.63 20.32 -1.58
C THR A 80 -18.70 19.14 -1.31
N SER A 81 -18.52 18.76 -0.04
CA SER A 81 -17.79 17.54 0.33
C SER A 81 -18.57 16.24 0.10
N LYS A 82 -19.91 16.28 0.05
CA LYS A 82 -20.74 15.08 -0.16
C LYS A 82 -20.94 14.75 -1.64
N GLU A 83 -21.23 15.75 -2.47
CA GLU A 83 -21.48 15.56 -3.91
C GLU A 83 -20.28 14.94 -4.65
N ASN A 84 -19.06 15.17 -4.16
CA ASN A 84 -17.83 14.59 -4.70
C ASN A 84 -17.61 13.10 -4.35
N GLU A 85 -18.31 12.54 -3.36
CA GLU A 85 -18.17 11.11 -3.00
C GLU A 85 -19.15 10.20 -3.77
N GLU A 86 -20.14 10.76 -4.45
CA GLU A 86 -21.15 9.98 -5.19
C GLU A 86 -20.71 9.60 -6.61
N ASN A 87 -19.93 10.46 -7.30
CA ASN A 87 -19.55 10.27 -8.70
C ASN A 87 -18.15 9.65 -8.92
N ILE A 88 -17.76 8.67 -8.09
CA ILE A 88 -16.52 7.90 -8.32
C ILE A 88 -16.75 6.89 -9.45
N SER A 89 -16.03 7.05 -10.57
CA SER A 89 -16.21 6.19 -11.74
C SER A 89 -15.93 4.71 -11.47
N GLN A 90 -16.66 3.81 -12.13
CA GLN A 90 -16.48 2.35 -12.01
C GLN A 90 -15.03 1.91 -12.30
N ALA A 91 -14.37 2.51 -13.30
CA ALA A 91 -12.96 2.25 -13.58
C ALA A 91 -12.04 2.61 -12.40
N THR A 92 -12.35 3.69 -11.65
CA THR A 92 -11.63 4.08 -10.44
C THR A 92 -11.89 3.11 -9.28
N LEU A 93 -13.14 2.64 -9.12
CA LEU A 93 -13.47 1.63 -8.09
C LEU A 93 -12.77 0.29 -8.39
N ILE A 94 -12.81 -0.19 -9.63
CA ILE A 94 -12.12 -1.40 -10.08
C ILE A 94 -10.60 -1.26 -9.86
N TRP A 95 -9.98 -0.13 -10.22
CA TRP A 95 -8.55 0.10 -9.99
C TRP A 95 -8.18 0.09 -8.49
N ARG A 96 -9.04 0.67 -7.63
CA ARG A 96 -8.88 0.61 -6.16
C ARG A 96 -9.04 -0.83 -5.64
N ALA A 97 -10.03 -1.57 -6.12
CA ALA A 97 -10.36 -2.93 -5.70
C ALA A 97 -9.30 -3.97 -6.13
N ILE A 98 -8.68 -3.77 -7.30
CA ILE A 98 -7.51 -4.54 -7.75
C ILE A 98 -6.32 -4.36 -6.79
N LYS A 99 -6.24 -3.26 -6.03
CA LYS A 99 -5.21 -3.05 -4.98
C LYS A 99 -3.77 -3.20 -5.53
N LEU A 100 -3.54 -2.92 -6.83
CA LEU A 100 -2.38 -3.39 -7.63
C LEU A 100 -0.98 -3.28 -6.94
N PRO A 101 -0.60 -2.18 -6.27
CA PRO A 101 0.71 -2.08 -5.61
C PRO A 101 0.96 -3.17 -4.55
N ILE A 102 -0.09 -3.74 -3.95
CA ILE A 102 0.02 -4.78 -2.92
C ILE A 102 0.58 -6.09 -3.51
N TYR A 103 0.45 -6.37 -4.81
CA TYR A 103 1.03 -7.59 -5.42
C TYR A 103 2.57 -7.61 -5.43
N SER A 104 3.23 -6.52 -4.99
CA SER A 104 4.64 -6.57 -4.57
C SER A 104 4.93 -7.69 -3.56
N VAL A 105 3.97 -8.05 -2.69
CA VAL A 105 4.13 -9.14 -1.70
C VAL A 105 4.14 -10.54 -2.32
N ALA A 106 3.74 -10.71 -3.58
CA ALA A 106 4.00 -11.95 -4.34
C ALA A 106 5.39 -11.89 -5.00
N LEU A 107 5.74 -10.74 -5.57
CA LEU A 107 6.96 -10.56 -6.36
C LEU A 107 8.24 -10.58 -5.51
N VAL A 108 8.26 -9.89 -4.37
CA VAL A 108 9.48 -9.70 -3.55
C VAL A 108 9.97 -11.00 -2.90
N PRO A 109 9.14 -11.81 -2.20
CA PRO A 109 9.57 -13.12 -1.68
C PRO A 109 10.16 -14.03 -2.75
N LEU A 110 9.50 -14.09 -3.92
CA LEU A 110 9.94 -14.90 -5.05
C LEU A 110 11.27 -14.39 -5.64
N THR A 111 11.43 -13.07 -5.77
CA THR A 111 12.66 -12.45 -6.29
C THR A 111 13.84 -12.67 -5.33
N VAL A 112 13.64 -12.44 -4.04
CA VAL A 112 14.68 -12.63 -3.00
C VAL A 112 15.05 -14.10 -2.84
N GLY A 113 14.06 -15.01 -2.80
CA GLY A 113 14.29 -16.46 -2.77
C GLY A 113 15.06 -16.95 -4.01
N SER A 114 14.68 -16.48 -5.20
CA SER A 114 15.38 -16.83 -6.46
C SER A 114 16.80 -16.28 -6.51
N ALA A 115 17.04 -15.07 -6.00
CA ALA A 115 18.37 -14.48 -5.92
C ALA A 115 19.28 -15.21 -4.89
N ALA A 116 18.72 -15.64 -3.76
CA ALA A 116 19.42 -16.48 -2.80
C ALA A 116 19.75 -17.88 -3.39
N ALA A 117 18.86 -18.45 -4.20
CA ALA A 117 19.11 -19.72 -4.89
C ALA A 117 20.24 -19.57 -5.92
N TYR A 118 20.20 -18.52 -6.73
CA TYR A 118 21.27 -18.16 -7.67
C TYR A 118 22.62 -17.91 -6.97
N LEU A 119 22.62 -17.30 -5.78
CA LEU A 119 23.83 -17.15 -4.97
C LEU A 119 24.46 -18.50 -4.58
N GLN A 120 23.66 -19.55 -4.37
CA GLN A 120 24.18 -20.90 -4.12
C GLN A 120 24.52 -21.63 -5.43
N THR A 121 23.53 -21.88 -6.30
CA THR A 121 23.66 -22.75 -7.49
C THR A 121 24.36 -22.07 -8.67
N GLY A 122 24.25 -20.74 -8.80
CA GLY A 122 24.61 -20.02 -10.03
C GLY A 122 23.64 -20.23 -11.19
N ILE A 123 22.47 -20.84 -10.95
CA ILE A 123 21.43 -21.19 -11.93
C ILE A 123 20.16 -20.39 -11.61
N PHE A 124 19.42 -20.00 -12.65
CA PHE A 124 18.10 -19.36 -12.54
C PHE A 124 17.18 -19.89 -13.62
N SER A 125 15.98 -20.37 -13.26
CA SER A 125 14.98 -20.84 -14.22
C SER A 125 13.89 -19.78 -14.41
N ALA A 126 13.90 -19.11 -15.56
CA ALA A 126 12.87 -18.14 -15.91
C ALA A 126 11.47 -18.78 -15.98
N ASN A 127 11.36 -20.01 -16.49
CA ASN A 127 10.09 -20.72 -16.60
C ASN A 127 9.50 -21.00 -15.21
N ARG A 128 10.30 -21.52 -14.27
CA ARG A 128 9.85 -21.73 -12.89
C ARG A 128 9.54 -20.41 -12.20
N TYR A 129 10.35 -19.36 -12.41
CA TYR A 129 10.08 -18.02 -11.88
C TYR A 129 8.70 -17.50 -12.33
N PHE A 130 8.38 -17.55 -13.62
CA PHE A 130 7.08 -17.07 -14.11
C PHE A 130 5.91 -17.97 -13.68
N MET A 131 6.07 -19.29 -13.64
CA MET A 131 5.04 -20.20 -13.10
C MET A 131 4.75 -19.90 -11.62
N LEU A 132 5.79 -19.73 -10.80
CA LEU A 132 5.66 -19.37 -9.39
C LEU A 132 5.07 -17.98 -9.21
N LEU A 133 5.42 -17.01 -10.06
CA LEU A 133 4.88 -15.64 -10.01
C LEU A 133 3.38 -15.64 -10.31
N VAL A 134 2.95 -16.26 -11.40
CA VAL A 134 1.52 -16.38 -11.76
C VAL A 134 0.76 -17.11 -10.65
N SER A 135 1.28 -18.25 -10.18
CA SER A 135 0.65 -19.04 -9.10
C SER A 135 0.52 -18.22 -7.81
N SER A 136 1.56 -17.46 -7.45
CA SER A 136 1.54 -16.59 -6.27
C SER A 136 0.56 -15.42 -6.42
N VAL A 137 0.47 -14.81 -7.61
CA VAL A 137 -0.54 -13.78 -7.91
C VAL A 137 -1.95 -14.36 -7.73
N LEU A 138 -2.24 -15.57 -8.22
CA LEU A 138 -3.53 -16.23 -8.02
C LEU A 138 -3.86 -16.45 -6.52
N ILE A 139 -2.87 -16.87 -5.71
CA ILE A 139 -3.02 -16.99 -4.24
C ILE A 139 -3.27 -15.63 -3.56
N ILE A 140 -2.58 -14.56 -3.96
CA ILE A 140 -2.83 -13.22 -3.41
C ILE A 140 -4.20 -12.67 -3.85
N THR A 141 -4.65 -12.98 -5.07
CA THR A 141 -6.01 -12.64 -5.50
C THR A 141 -7.06 -13.41 -4.68
N TRP A 142 -6.85 -14.70 -4.40
CA TRP A 142 -7.70 -15.46 -3.49
C TRP A 142 -7.80 -14.79 -2.11
N LEU A 143 -6.68 -14.44 -1.47
CA LEU A 143 -6.67 -13.77 -0.16
C LEU A 143 -7.43 -12.44 -0.18
N ASN A 144 -7.28 -11.64 -1.24
CA ASN A 144 -8.00 -10.38 -1.40
C ASN A 144 -9.52 -10.59 -1.54
N LEU A 145 -9.94 -11.58 -2.35
CA LEU A 145 -11.36 -11.86 -2.59
C LEU A 145 -12.04 -12.58 -1.42
N SER A 146 -11.35 -13.51 -0.75
CA SER A 146 -11.90 -14.20 0.42
C SER A 146 -12.05 -13.24 1.60
N ASN A 147 -11.10 -12.32 1.80
CA ASN A 147 -11.23 -11.26 2.81
C ASN A 147 -12.45 -10.36 2.52
N ASP A 148 -12.57 -9.80 1.30
CA ASP A 148 -13.72 -8.95 0.93
C ASP A 148 -15.07 -9.72 1.07
N VAL A 149 -15.10 -11.05 0.87
CA VAL A 149 -16.29 -11.89 1.13
C VAL A 149 -16.58 -12.06 2.63
N TYR A 150 -15.60 -12.39 3.46
CA TYR A 150 -15.85 -12.62 4.89
C TYR A 150 -16.05 -11.33 5.69
N ASP A 151 -15.48 -10.20 5.25
CA ASP A 151 -15.76 -8.87 5.80
C ASP A 151 -17.12 -8.31 5.30
N PHE A 152 -17.63 -8.78 4.15
CA PHE A 152 -19.04 -8.56 3.78
C PHE A 152 -19.98 -9.35 4.70
N ASP A 153 -19.68 -10.63 4.98
CA ASP A 153 -20.48 -11.47 5.89
C ASP A 153 -20.56 -10.92 7.32
N THR A 154 -19.50 -10.29 7.85
CA THR A 154 -19.52 -9.60 9.16
C THR A 154 -20.17 -8.21 9.10
N GLY A 155 -20.35 -7.66 7.91
CA GLY A 155 -20.87 -6.33 7.67
C GLY A 155 -19.83 -5.20 7.74
N ALA A 156 -18.55 -5.51 7.91
CA ALA A 156 -17.45 -4.53 7.88
C ALA A 156 -17.30 -3.85 6.50
N ASP A 157 -17.63 -4.56 5.43
CA ASP A 157 -17.51 -4.09 4.04
C ASP A 157 -18.82 -3.49 3.47
N LYS A 158 -19.90 -3.34 4.25
CA LYS A 158 -21.25 -2.97 3.74
C LYS A 158 -21.28 -1.70 2.89
N ASP A 159 -20.70 -0.61 3.37
CA ASP A 159 -20.74 0.71 2.70
C ASP A 159 -19.49 0.98 1.83
N LYS A 160 -18.58 0.01 1.74
CA LYS A 160 -17.26 0.14 1.09
C LYS A 160 -17.37 -0.05 -0.42
N LYS A 161 -17.46 1.06 -1.16
CA LYS A 161 -17.67 1.08 -2.62
C LYS A 161 -16.59 0.33 -3.42
N GLU A 162 -15.38 0.15 -2.88
CA GLU A 162 -14.28 -0.61 -3.51
C GLU A 162 -14.17 -2.09 -3.10
N SER A 163 -15.11 -2.63 -2.30
CA SER A 163 -15.18 -4.08 -2.06
C SER A 163 -15.58 -4.81 -3.34
N VAL A 164 -14.89 -5.90 -3.69
CA VAL A 164 -15.22 -6.64 -4.92
C VAL A 164 -16.63 -7.25 -4.86
N VAL A 165 -17.12 -7.63 -3.67
CA VAL A 165 -18.50 -8.10 -3.48
C VAL A 165 -19.52 -7.03 -3.88
N ASN A 166 -19.26 -5.77 -3.52
CA ASN A 166 -20.15 -4.64 -3.80
C ASN A 166 -20.08 -4.20 -5.28
N ILE A 167 -18.90 -4.26 -5.90
CA ILE A 167 -18.72 -3.96 -7.34
C ILE A 167 -19.41 -5.01 -8.22
N VAL A 168 -19.27 -6.30 -7.86
CA VAL A 168 -19.84 -7.43 -8.63
C VAL A 168 -21.32 -7.67 -8.28
N GLY A 169 -21.79 -7.19 -7.12
CA GLY A 169 -23.14 -7.42 -6.62
C GLY A 169 -23.43 -8.87 -6.22
N SER A 170 -22.40 -9.72 -6.05
CA SER A 170 -22.57 -11.16 -5.82
C SER A 170 -21.52 -11.75 -4.87
N ARG A 171 -21.88 -11.86 -3.59
CA ARG A 171 -21.08 -12.57 -2.56
C ARG A 171 -20.76 -14.00 -2.97
N THR A 172 -21.71 -14.71 -3.59
CA THR A 172 -21.53 -16.09 -4.06
C THR A 172 -20.59 -16.16 -5.26
N GLY A 173 -20.72 -15.25 -6.23
CA GLY A 173 -19.82 -15.18 -7.38
C GLY A 173 -18.38 -14.88 -6.96
N THR A 174 -18.17 -13.90 -6.08
CA THR A 174 -16.86 -13.55 -5.52
C THR A 174 -16.25 -14.71 -4.73
N PHE A 175 -17.05 -15.44 -3.95
CA PHE A 175 -16.60 -16.63 -3.22
C PHE A 175 -16.14 -17.75 -4.16
N ILE A 176 -16.93 -18.09 -5.20
CA ILE A 176 -16.56 -19.10 -6.19
C ILE A 176 -15.27 -18.69 -6.92
N ALA A 177 -15.17 -17.43 -7.36
CA ALA A 177 -13.97 -16.91 -8.00
C ALA A 177 -12.72 -17.02 -7.09
N ALA A 178 -12.85 -16.66 -5.80
CA ALA A 178 -11.76 -16.78 -4.82
C ALA A 178 -11.24 -18.23 -4.72
N TYR A 179 -12.13 -19.21 -4.57
CA TYR A 179 -11.72 -20.61 -4.41
C TYR A 179 -11.23 -21.27 -5.72
N LEU A 180 -11.70 -20.83 -6.89
CA LEU A 180 -11.11 -21.23 -8.17
C LEU A 180 -9.67 -20.71 -8.32
N LEU A 181 -9.41 -19.46 -7.92
CA LEU A 181 -8.06 -18.86 -7.94
C LEU A 181 -7.13 -19.53 -6.92
N LEU A 182 -7.64 -19.92 -5.74
CA LEU A 182 -6.91 -20.77 -4.80
C LEU A 182 -6.52 -22.10 -5.43
N ALA A 183 -7.46 -22.80 -6.07
CA ALA A 183 -7.21 -24.10 -6.69
C ALA A 183 -6.17 -24.01 -7.83
N LEU A 184 -6.29 -23.02 -8.71
CA LEU A 184 -5.34 -22.81 -9.81
C LEU A 184 -3.95 -22.38 -9.32
N GLY A 185 -3.89 -21.48 -8.32
CA GLY A 185 -2.62 -21.06 -7.70
C GLY A 185 -1.94 -22.20 -6.97
N PHE A 186 -2.69 -22.97 -6.17
CA PHE A 186 -2.16 -24.15 -5.47
C PHE A 186 -1.69 -25.23 -6.45
N PHE A 187 -2.45 -25.50 -7.51
CA PHE A 187 -2.04 -26.44 -8.57
C PHE A 187 -0.69 -26.05 -9.19
N GLY A 188 -0.50 -24.78 -9.58
CA GLY A 188 0.77 -24.31 -10.15
C GLY A 188 1.95 -24.40 -9.17
N LEU A 189 1.74 -24.04 -7.90
CA LEU A 189 2.74 -24.21 -6.84
C LEU A 189 3.09 -25.70 -6.60
N THR A 190 2.10 -26.58 -6.57
CA THR A 190 2.28 -28.03 -6.42
C THR A 190 3.00 -28.63 -7.63
N TYR A 191 2.63 -28.25 -8.85
CA TYR A 191 3.27 -28.68 -10.09
C TYR A 191 4.77 -28.36 -10.08
N THR A 192 5.15 -27.11 -9.81
CA THR A 192 6.57 -26.73 -9.70
C THR A 192 7.28 -27.41 -8.52
N SER A 193 6.57 -27.74 -7.44
CA SER A 193 7.14 -28.49 -6.31
C SER A 193 7.44 -29.95 -6.63
N VAL A 194 6.60 -30.59 -7.44
CA VAL A 194 6.82 -31.95 -7.97
C VAL A 194 7.92 -31.94 -9.03
N GLU A 195 7.93 -30.96 -9.94
CA GLU A 195 8.98 -30.77 -10.96
C GLU A 195 10.37 -30.49 -10.35
N ALA A 196 10.42 -29.85 -9.16
CA ALA A 196 11.64 -29.64 -8.39
C ALA A 196 11.98 -30.81 -7.42
N ALA A 197 11.17 -31.88 -7.38
CA ALA A 197 11.26 -32.99 -6.44
C ALA A 197 11.39 -32.57 -4.95
N ASN A 198 10.81 -31.42 -4.57
CA ASN A 198 11.13 -30.76 -3.30
C ASN A 198 9.95 -30.72 -2.33
N MET A 199 9.74 -31.82 -1.60
CA MET A 199 8.67 -31.96 -0.61
C MET A 199 8.72 -30.91 0.51
N ARG A 200 9.91 -30.38 0.83
CA ARG A 200 10.09 -29.32 1.83
C ARG A 200 9.45 -27.99 1.38
N ALA A 201 9.49 -27.69 0.08
CA ALA A 201 8.92 -26.46 -0.47
C ALA A 201 7.39 -26.46 -0.44
N ILE A 202 6.73 -27.57 -0.81
CA ILE A 202 5.26 -27.64 -0.76
C ILE A 202 4.72 -27.56 0.68
N LEU A 203 5.42 -28.14 1.67
CA LEU A 203 5.06 -27.99 3.08
C LEU A 203 5.14 -26.52 3.54
N LEU A 204 6.20 -25.79 3.16
CA LEU A 204 6.34 -24.37 3.45
C LEU A 204 5.25 -23.52 2.75
N LEU A 205 4.94 -23.79 1.48
CA LEU A 205 3.88 -23.08 0.75
C LEU A 205 2.49 -23.37 1.33
N ALA A 206 2.22 -24.62 1.72
CA ALA A 206 1.01 -24.98 2.45
C ALA A 206 0.93 -24.22 3.79
N SER A 207 2.02 -24.13 4.56
CA SER A 207 2.07 -23.32 5.79
C SER A 207 1.77 -21.84 5.53
N ALA A 208 2.31 -21.24 4.46
CA ALA A 208 2.02 -19.85 4.09
C ALA A 208 0.54 -19.64 3.71
N ILE A 209 -0.05 -20.56 2.94
CA ILE A 209 -1.48 -20.54 2.57
C ILE A 209 -2.36 -20.75 3.80
N ILE A 210 -1.98 -21.63 4.73
CA ILE A 210 -2.69 -21.86 6.01
C ILE A 210 -2.63 -20.60 6.89
N CYS A 211 -1.48 -19.92 7.00
CA CYS A 211 -1.39 -18.63 7.68
C CYS A 211 -2.35 -17.59 7.07
N GLY A 212 -2.44 -17.53 5.74
CA GLY A 212 -3.41 -16.69 5.04
C GLY A 212 -4.87 -17.10 5.27
N TYR A 213 -5.15 -18.40 5.39
CA TYR A 213 -6.47 -18.92 5.74
C TYR A 213 -6.87 -18.49 7.16
N ILE A 214 -6.09 -18.86 8.19
CA ILE A 214 -6.44 -18.61 9.60
C ILE A 214 -6.44 -17.11 9.95
N TYR A 215 -5.76 -16.27 9.16
CA TYR A 215 -5.82 -14.82 9.27
C TYR A 215 -7.25 -14.25 9.07
N GLN A 216 -8.00 -14.71 8.06
CA GLN A 216 -9.32 -14.12 7.70
C GLN A 216 -10.51 -15.10 7.63
N CYS A 217 -10.30 -16.40 7.43
CA CYS A 217 -11.39 -17.37 7.38
C CYS A 217 -11.98 -17.70 8.77
N PRO A 218 -13.29 -18.00 8.85
CA PRO A 218 -13.85 -18.81 9.94
C PRO A 218 -13.14 -20.18 10.04
N PRO A 219 -13.09 -20.82 11.23
CA PRO A 219 -13.54 -20.30 12.51
C PRO A 219 -12.54 -19.33 13.17
N PHE A 220 -11.29 -19.25 12.67
CA PHE A 220 -10.18 -18.65 13.41
C PHE A 220 -10.15 -17.11 13.41
N ARG A 221 -10.29 -16.47 12.23
CA ARG A 221 -10.30 -15.01 12.04
C ARG A 221 -9.24 -14.26 12.86
N LEU A 222 -7.98 -14.73 12.85
CA LEU A 222 -6.93 -14.25 13.76
C LEU A 222 -6.55 -12.75 13.54
N SER A 223 -6.94 -12.15 12.41
CA SER A 223 -6.89 -10.69 12.21
C SER A 223 -7.76 -9.91 13.21
N TYR A 224 -8.94 -10.43 13.57
CA TYR A 224 -9.82 -9.87 14.60
C TYR A 224 -9.23 -10.01 16.01
N GLN A 225 -8.22 -10.87 16.18
CA GLN A 225 -7.48 -11.06 17.44
C GLN A 225 -6.16 -10.26 17.50
N GLY A 226 -5.84 -9.46 16.48
CA GLY A 226 -4.61 -8.67 16.43
C GLY A 226 -3.35 -9.49 16.18
N LEU A 227 -3.47 -10.68 15.59
CA LEU A 227 -2.35 -11.59 15.28
C LEU A 227 -1.96 -11.54 13.78
N GLY A 228 -2.30 -10.46 13.09
CA GLY A 228 -2.07 -10.32 11.64
C GLY A 228 -0.60 -10.29 11.27
N GLU A 229 0.19 -9.48 11.96
CA GLU A 229 1.59 -9.21 11.66
C GLU A 229 2.49 -10.44 11.91
N PRO A 230 2.35 -11.23 12.98
CA PRO A 230 3.08 -12.50 13.12
C PRO A 230 2.75 -13.51 12.00
N LEU A 231 1.48 -13.61 11.60
CA LEU A 231 1.06 -14.51 10.50
C LEU A 231 1.60 -14.03 9.15
N CYS A 232 1.55 -12.72 8.90
CA CYS A 232 2.12 -12.08 7.71
C CYS A 232 3.63 -12.28 7.65
N PHE A 233 4.34 -12.06 8.76
CA PHE A 233 5.77 -12.30 8.88
C PHE A 233 6.12 -13.74 8.52
N ALA A 234 5.46 -14.72 9.14
CA ALA A 234 5.71 -16.15 8.92
C ALA A 234 5.42 -16.56 7.47
N ALA A 235 4.25 -16.19 6.94
CA ALA A 235 3.80 -16.56 5.61
C ALA A 235 4.73 -16.04 4.50
N PHE A 236 5.02 -14.74 4.50
CA PHE A 236 5.80 -14.11 3.43
C PHE A 236 7.31 -14.25 3.63
N GLY A 237 7.76 -14.27 4.89
CA GLY A 237 9.16 -14.48 5.25
C GLY A 237 9.56 -15.95 5.19
N PRO A 238 9.79 -16.62 6.33
CA PRO A 238 10.46 -17.93 6.38
C PRO A 238 9.71 -19.04 5.64
N PHE A 239 8.39 -18.94 5.42
CA PHE A 239 7.65 -19.91 4.61
C PHE A 239 7.82 -19.66 3.11
N ALA A 240 7.15 -18.65 2.54
CA ALA A 240 7.13 -18.44 1.09
C ALA A 240 8.51 -18.12 0.50
N THR A 241 9.29 -17.21 1.09
CA THR A 241 10.63 -16.84 0.56
C THR A 241 11.57 -18.05 0.53
N THR A 242 11.57 -18.90 1.56
CA THR A 242 12.40 -20.12 1.62
C THR A 242 11.90 -21.20 0.67
N ALA A 243 10.59 -21.33 0.46
CA ALA A 243 10.06 -22.25 -0.53
C ALA A 243 10.47 -21.85 -1.96
N PHE A 244 10.36 -20.56 -2.32
CA PHE A 244 10.79 -20.07 -3.63
C PHE A 244 12.30 -20.24 -3.86
N TYR A 245 13.11 -20.14 -2.81
CA TYR A 245 14.53 -20.51 -2.84
C TYR A 245 14.72 -22.00 -3.17
N LEU A 246 14.01 -22.91 -2.50
CA LEU A 246 14.10 -24.36 -2.71
C LEU A 246 13.66 -24.77 -4.13
N LEU A 247 12.61 -24.15 -4.69
CA LEU A 247 12.05 -24.51 -6.00
C LEU A 247 12.88 -24.05 -7.21
N GLN A 248 13.80 -23.11 -7.01
CA GLN A 248 14.74 -22.66 -8.04
C GLN A 248 15.97 -23.59 -8.19
N SER A 249 16.08 -24.63 -7.36
CA SER A 249 17.03 -25.73 -7.59
C SER A 249 16.41 -26.83 -8.46
N SER A 250 17.20 -27.38 -9.38
CA SER A 250 16.86 -28.63 -10.08
C SER A 250 17.11 -29.88 -9.23
N THR A 251 17.57 -29.73 -7.97
CA THR A 251 17.82 -30.83 -7.03
C THR A 251 17.10 -30.60 -5.70
N SER A 252 16.65 -31.70 -5.09
CA SER A 252 16.06 -31.75 -3.75
C SER A 252 16.99 -31.25 -2.65
N GLU A 253 18.31 -31.37 -2.86
CA GLU A 253 19.37 -31.23 -1.84
C GLU A 253 19.79 -29.80 -1.51
N LEU A 254 19.09 -28.77 -2.02
CA LEU A 254 19.46 -27.38 -1.69
C LEU A 254 19.37 -27.15 -0.16
N PRO A 255 20.46 -26.76 0.52
CA PRO A 255 20.47 -26.60 1.98
C PRO A 255 19.79 -25.30 2.38
N ILE A 256 19.05 -25.30 3.50
CA ILE A 256 18.51 -24.06 4.08
C ILE A 256 19.64 -23.38 4.84
N THR A 257 20.17 -22.30 4.29
CA THR A 257 21.32 -21.55 4.83
C THR A 257 20.87 -20.41 5.75
N CYS A 258 21.78 -19.94 6.61
CA CYS A 258 21.55 -18.72 7.39
C CYS A 258 21.21 -17.51 6.48
N THR A 259 21.73 -17.47 5.24
CA THR A 259 21.46 -16.41 4.27
C THR A 259 20.01 -16.38 3.79
N ILE A 260 19.40 -17.50 3.44
CA ILE A 260 17.97 -17.51 3.06
C ILE A 260 17.09 -17.19 4.27
N LEU A 261 17.39 -17.73 5.46
CA LEU A 261 16.64 -17.41 6.68
C LEU A 261 16.71 -15.91 7.00
N SER A 262 17.90 -15.31 6.93
CA SER A 262 18.14 -13.88 7.14
C SER A 262 17.41 -13.01 6.12
N ALA A 263 17.52 -13.33 4.83
CA ALA A 263 16.84 -12.58 3.77
C ALA A 263 15.32 -12.70 3.89
N SER A 264 14.80 -13.90 4.21
CA SER A 264 13.37 -14.14 4.42
C SER A 264 12.82 -13.38 5.63
N ALA A 265 13.57 -13.24 6.72
CA ALA A 265 13.14 -12.47 7.89
C ALA A 265 12.99 -10.97 7.57
N LEU A 266 13.88 -10.40 6.77
CA LEU A 266 13.78 -8.99 6.32
C LEU A 266 12.60 -8.78 5.34
N VAL A 267 12.32 -9.77 4.47
CA VAL A 267 11.11 -9.79 3.63
C VAL A 267 9.85 -9.85 4.49
N GLY A 268 9.77 -10.78 5.45
CA GLY A 268 8.63 -10.88 6.38
C GLY A 268 8.38 -9.60 7.19
N LEU A 269 9.44 -8.94 7.67
CA LEU A 269 9.38 -7.68 8.41
C LEU A 269 8.84 -6.54 7.52
N THR A 270 9.34 -6.39 6.30
CA THR A 270 8.84 -5.36 5.37
C THR A 270 7.39 -5.62 4.95
N THR A 271 6.97 -6.87 4.77
CA THR A 271 5.57 -7.20 4.46
C THR A 271 4.65 -6.90 5.65
N SER A 272 5.05 -7.25 6.87
CA SER A 272 4.26 -6.97 8.08
C SER A 272 4.12 -5.47 8.35
N LEU A 273 5.12 -4.66 7.99
CA LEU A 273 5.02 -3.20 8.03
C LEU A 273 3.95 -2.65 7.07
N ILE A 274 3.68 -3.29 5.93
CA ILE A 274 2.56 -2.91 5.04
C ILE A 274 1.22 -3.17 5.74
N LEU A 275 1.05 -4.37 6.32
CA LEU A 275 -0.18 -4.77 7.01
C LEU A 275 -0.46 -3.86 8.21
N PHE A 276 0.52 -3.68 9.10
CA PHE A 276 0.42 -2.79 10.26
C PHE A 276 0.07 -1.35 9.86
N SER A 277 0.72 -0.84 8.82
CA SER A 277 0.46 0.50 8.28
C SER A 277 -0.89 0.62 7.56
N SER A 278 -1.59 -0.48 7.28
CA SER A 278 -2.94 -0.43 6.75
C SER A 278 -3.99 -0.11 7.82
N HIS A 279 -3.80 -0.53 9.08
CA HIS A 279 -4.81 -0.39 10.14
C HIS A 279 -5.06 1.05 10.63
N PHE A 280 -4.13 2.00 10.40
CA PHE A 280 -4.24 3.38 10.90
C PHE A 280 -5.52 4.12 10.47
N HIS A 281 -6.05 3.85 9.26
CA HIS A 281 -7.26 4.48 8.75
C HIS A 281 -8.55 3.72 9.11
N GLN A 282 -8.45 2.58 9.80
CA GLN A 282 -9.54 1.63 10.02
C GLN A 282 -9.97 1.52 11.49
N VAL A 283 -9.30 2.22 12.42
CA VAL A 283 -9.39 1.98 13.87
C VAL A 283 -10.82 1.94 14.41
N GLU A 284 -11.69 2.89 14.06
CA GLU A 284 -13.07 2.89 14.55
C GLU A 284 -13.98 1.89 13.82
N GLY A 285 -13.72 1.61 12.54
CA GLY A 285 -14.45 0.60 11.79
C GLY A 285 -14.14 -0.81 12.29
N ASP A 286 -12.85 -1.13 12.43
CA ASP A 286 -12.34 -2.36 13.07
C ASP A 286 -12.98 -2.52 14.47
N LYS A 287 -12.93 -1.48 15.31
CA LYS A 287 -13.52 -1.51 16.65
C LYS A 287 -15.04 -1.73 16.64
N ALA A 288 -15.78 -1.13 15.70
CA ALA A 288 -17.24 -1.25 15.60
C ALA A 288 -17.70 -2.68 15.28
N VAL A 289 -16.90 -3.47 14.55
CA VAL A 289 -17.19 -4.87 14.21
C VAL A 289 -16.50 -5.88 15.14
N GLY A 290 -15.92 -5.44 16.26
CA GLY A 290 -15.22 -6.30 17.22
C GLY A 290 -13.86 -6.84 16.74
N LYS A 291 -13.27 -6.24 15.71
CA LYS A 291 -11.95 -6.58 15.16
C LYS A 291 -10.87 -5.84 15.95
N PHE A 292 -10.28 -6.48 16.95
CA PHE A 292 -9.27 -5.89 17.82
C PHE A 292 -7.87 -5.95 17.19
N SER A 293 -7.69 -5.29 16.05
CA SER A 293 -6.39 -5.12 15.36
C SER A 293 -5.39 -4.33 16.24
N PRO A 294 -4.06 -4.36 15.96
CA PRO A 294 -3.08 -3.76 16.85
C PRO A 294 -3.28 -2.26 17.08
N LEU A 295 -3.76 -1.53 16.06
CA LEU A 295 -4.04 -0.09 16.18
C LEU A 295 -5.27 0.20 17.05
N VAL A 296 -6.24 -0.71 17.13
CA VAL A 296 -7.37 -0.64 18.09
C VAL A 296 -6.90 -0.85 19.53
N ARG A 297 -5.85 -1.66 19.74
CA ARG A 297 -5.28 -1.95 21.07
C ARG A 297 -4.28 -0.90 21.54
N LEU A 298 -3.47 -0.37 20.63
CA LEU A 298 -2.33 0.52 20.92
C LEU A 298 -2.67 2.00 20.72
N GLY A 299 -3.63 2.34 19.85
CA GLY A 299 -3.84 3.69 19.36
C GLY A 299 -2.79 4.13 18.32
N THR A 300 -3.13 5.12 17.50
CA THR A 300 -2.31 5.56 16.36
C THR A 300 -0.96 6.18 16.77
N GLN A 301 -0.89 6.86 17.90
CA GLN A 301 0.36 7.45 18.43
C GLN A 301 1.37 6.39 18.95
N ALA A 302 0.89 5.25 19.47
CA ALA A 302 1.79 4.13 19.75
C ALA A 302 2.12 3.38 18.45
N GLY A 303 1.16 3.27 17.52
CA GLY A 303 1.38 2.71 16.19
C GLY A 303 2.49 3.43 15.40
N SER A 304 2.56 4.76 15.41
CA SER A 304 3.62 5.51 14.72
C SER A 304 5.01 5.16 15.27
N ARG A 305 5.12 4.99 16.59
CA ARG A 305 6.35 4.49 17.25
C ARG A 305 6.68 3.05 16.87
N VAL A 306 5.70 2.16 16.70
CA VAL A 306 5.93 0.79 16.20
C VAL A 306 6.46 0.81 14.76
N VAL A 307 5.93 1.65 13.87
CA VAL A 307 6.47 1.82 12.51
C VAL A 307 7.91 2.34 12.55
N LYS A 308 8.20 3.35 13.39
CA LYS A 308 9.56 3.88 13.61
C LYS A 308 10.53 2.80 14.06
N VAL A 309 10.15 1.98 15.04
CA VAL A 309 10.96 0.86 15.56
C VAL A 309 11.14 -0.24 14.52
N GLY A 310 10.09 -0.61 13.78
CA GLY A 310 10.17 -1.64 12.74
C GLY A 310 11.07 -1.23 11.56
N VAL A 311 11.02 0.02 11.13
CA VAL A 311 11.94 0.55 10.10
C VAL A 311 13.37 0.65 10.64
N ALA A 312 13.57 1.03 11.90
CA ALA A 312 14.90 1.02 12.52
C ALA A 312 15.47 -0.41 12.59
N ALA A 313 14.66 -1.38 13.04
CA ALA A 313 15.01 -2.80 13.13
C ALA A 313 15.32 -3.42 11.76
N LEU A 314 14.67 -2.98 10.68
CA LEU A 314 15.00 -3.40 9.33
C LEU A 314 16.46 -3.07 8.97
N TYR A 315 16.89 -1.82 9.20
CA TYR A 315 18.24 -1.39 8.84
C TYR A 315 19.31 -1.86 9.82
N SER A 316 19.06 -1.81 11.13
CA SER A 316 20.00 -2.34 12.13
C SER A 316 20.13 -3.86 12.05
N GLY A 317 19.03 -4.57 11.78
CA GLY A 317 19.02 -6.00 11.48
C GLY A 317 19.82 -6.33 10.21
N THR A 318 19.60 -5.60 9.11
CA THR A 318 20.36 -5.80 7.87
C THR A 318 21.87 -5.60 8.07
N LEU A 319 22.26 -4.56 8.84
CA LEU A 319 23.65 -4.30 9.19
C LEU A 319 24.22 -5.44 10.05
N LEU A 320 23.53 -5.83 11.12
CA LEU A 320 23.96 -6.91 12.02
C LEU A 320 24.13 -8.24 11.28
N LEU A 321 23.15 -8.62 10.46
CA LEU A 321 23.17 -9.86 9.67
C LEU A 321 24.30 -9.88 8.63
N GLY A 322 24.73 -8.72 8.14
CA GLY A 322 25.91 -8.62 7.28
C GLY A 322 27.25 -8.63 8.05
N LEU A 323 27.29 -8.04 9.25
CA LEU A 323 28.46 -8.09 10.14
C LEU A 323 28.72 -9.50 10.68
N THR A 324 27.67 -10.28 10.94
CA THR A 324 27.76 -11.71 11.32
C THR A 324 27.94 -12.65 10.13
N GLN A 325 28.16 -12.12 8.92
CA GLN A 325 28.31 -12.87 7.65
C GLN A 325 27.11 -13.74 7.24
N ALA A 326 25.97 -13.64 7.94
CA ALA A 326 24.75 -14.35 7.57
C ALA A 326 24.20 -13.85 6.22
N LEU A 327 24.33 -12.55 5.93
CA LEU A 327 24.13 -11.94 4.62
C LEU A 327 25.46 -11.49 4.01
N PRO A 328 25.65 -11.58 2.68
CA PRO A 328 26.79 -10.98 2.00
C PRO A 328 26.88 -9.46 2.19
N PHE A 329 28.11 -8.93 2.31
CA PHE A 329 28.35 -7.50 2.55
C PHE A 329 27.74 -6.58 1.46
N THR A 330 27.65 -7.06 0.22
CA THR A 330 26.94 -6.40 -0.90
C THR A 330 25.47 -6.09 -0.59
N CYS A 331 24.80 -6.93 0.20
CA CYS A 331 23.42 -6.68 0.64
C CYS A 331 23.36 -5.47 1.58
N ILE A 332 24.33 -5.28 2.48
CA ILE A 332 24.36 -4.11 3.38
C ILE A 332 24.45 -2.82 2.55
N ILE A 333 25.42 -2.76 1.63
CA ILE A 333 25.69 -1.58 0.79
C ILE A 333 24.44 -1.21 -0.01
N LEU A 334 23.83 -2.17 -0.71
CA LEU A 334 22.70 -1.88 -1.59
C LEU A 334 21.40 -1.62 -0.80
N CYS A 335 21.16 -2.30 0.33
CA CYS A 335 20.03 -2.00 1.21
C CYS A 335 20.14 -0.59 1.82
N ALA A 336 21.34 -0.11 2.16
CA ALA A 336 21.55 1.23 2.69
C ALA A 336 21.09 2.34 1.74
N LEU A 337 21.09 2.11 0.42
CA LEU A 337 20.56 3.05 -0.58
C LEU A 337 19.06 3.35 -0.40
N THR A 338 18.31 2.47 0.28
CA THR A 338 16.88 2.65 0.55
C THR A 338 16.58 3.46 1.82
N ILE A 339 17.57 3.79 2.64
CA ILE A 339 17.39 4.55 3.90
C ILE A 339 16.56 5.84 3.73
N PRO A 340 16.67 6.63 2.63
CA PRO A 340 15.77 7.77 2.39
C PRO A 340 14.29 7.38 2.30
N VAL A 341 13.98 6.21 1.74
CA VAL A 341 12.60 5.67 1.65
C VAL A 341 12.12 5.20 3.01
N GLY A 342 12.98 4.58 3.81
CA GLY A 342 12.69 4.27 5.21
C GLY A 342 12.40 5.51 6.05
N LYS A 343 13.23 6.56 5.92
CA LYS A 343 12.99 7.87 6.56
C LYS A 343 11.67 8.50 6.11
N LEU A 344 11.31 8.37 4.84
CA LEU A 344 10.03 8.84 4.29
C LEU A 344 8.82 8.09 4.85
N VAL A 345 8.90 6.76 5.03
CA VAL A 345 7.85 5.98 5.72
C VAL A 345 7.65 6.50 7.14
N VAL A 346 8.73 6.65 7.90
CA VAL A 346 8.69 7.09 9.30
C VAL A 346 8.15 8.51 9.42
N SER A 347 8.69 9.47 8.69
CA SER A 347 8.23 10.87 8.77
C SER A 347 6.81 11.05 8.24
N TYR A 348 6.38 10.27 7.24
CA TYR A 348 4.99 10.30 6.79
C TYR A 348 4.04 9.82 7.89
N VAL A 349 4.34 8.71 8.56
CA VAL A 349 3.47 8.19 9.63
C VAL A 349 3.51 9.09 10.87
N GLU A 350 4.68 9.55 11.31
CA GLU A 350 4.81 10.45 12.47
C GLU A 350 4.11 11.80 12.27
N ASN A 351 4.07 12.35 11.05
CA ASN A 351 3.42 13.62 10.77
C ASN A 351 1.90 13.52 10.46
N ASN A 352 1.34 12.31 10.30
CA ASN A 352 -0.04 12.14 9.81
C ASN A 352 -0.91 11.15 10.61
N TYR A 353 -0.40 10.52 11.69
CA TYR A 353 -1.12 9.42 12.38
C TYR A 353 -2.49 9.81 13.01
N GLU A 354 -2.81 11.11 13.07
CA GLU A 354 -4.10 11.64 13.55
C GLU A 354 -5.06 11.98 12.40
N ASP A 355 -4.55 12.17 11.18
CA ASP A 355 -5.34 12.51 9.99
C ASP A 355 -5.70 11.26 9.19
N LYS A 356 -6.95 10.81 9.32
CA LYS A 356 -7.47 9.60 8.65
C LYS A 356 -7.39 9.66 7.11
N GLY A 357 -7.61 10.84 6.53
CA GLY A 357 -7.60 11.05 5.10
C GLY A 357 -6.20 10.94 4.50
N LYS A 358 -5.19 11.46 5.22
CA LYS A 358 -3.77 11.32 4.82
C LYS A 358 -3.22 9.94 5.15
N ILE A 359 -3.42 9.44 6.38
CA ILE A 359 -2.74 8.21 6.86
C ILE A 359 -3.11 6.94 6.09
N PHE A 360 -4.24 6.92 5.37
CA PHE A 360 -4.57 5.89 4.38
C PHE A 360 -3.40 5.55 3.43
N MET A 361 -2.55 6.54 3.12
CA MET A 361 -1.42 6.36 2.22
C MET A 361 -0.20 5.67 2.84
N ALA A 362 -0.12 5.53 4.17
CA ALA A 362 1.03 4.92 4.87
C ALA A 362 1.40 3.54 4.32
N LYS A 363 0.40 2.67 4.11
CA LYS A 363 0.57 1.34 3.50
C LYS A 363 1.27 1.38 2.13
N TYR A 364 1.04 2.40 1.31
CA TYR A 364 1.68 2.53 0.00
C TYR A 364 3.14 3.03 0.09
N TYR A 365 3.50 3.82 1.10
CA TYR A 365 4.90 4.12 1.40
C TYR A 365 5.64 2.86 1.88
N CYS A 366 4.99 2.03 2.71
CA CYS A 366 5.54 0.72 3.11
C CYS A 366 5.67 -0.25 1.92
N VAL A 367 4.73 -0.27 0.98
CA VAL A 367 4.86 -1.00 -0.30
C VAL A 367 6.06 -0.53 -1.11
N ARG A 368 6.29 0.79 -1.23
CA ARG A 368 7.47 1.36 -1.91
C ARG A 368 8.77 0.93 -1.23
N LEU A 369 8.82 0.96 0.11
CA LEU A 369 9.96 0.48 0.89
C LEU A 369 10.20 -1.01 0.64
N HIS A 370 9.18 -1.86 0.82
CA HIS A 370 9.24 -3.31 0.62
C HIS A 370 9.71 -3.69 -0.80
N ALA A 371 9.14 -3.06 -1.84
CA ALA A 371 9.52 -3.31 -3.23
C ALA A 371 10.98 -2.91 -3.52
N LEU A 372 11.38 -1.69 -3.14
CA LEU A 372 12.74 -1.21 -3.38
C LEU A 372 13.77 -2.00 -2.55
N PHE A 373 13.49 -2.23 -1.27
CA PHE A 373 14.33 -3.02 -0.37
C PHE A 373 14.50 -4.47 -0.87
N GLY A 374 13.41 -5.11 -1.30
CA GLY A 374 13.43 -6.45 -1.88
C GLY A 374 14.28 -6.54 -3.14
N VAL A 375 14.17 -5.56 -4.05
CA VAL A 375 14.97 -5.48 -5.28
C VAL A 375 16.46 -5.29 -4.97
N VAL A 376 16.84 -4.38 -4.06
CA VAL A 376 18.26 -4.18 -3.73
C VAL A 376 18.86 -5.32 -2.90
N LEU A 377 18.07 -5.99 -2.06
CA LEU A 377 18.49 -7.20 -1.35
C LEU A 377 18.77 -8.34 -2.35
N ALA A 378 17.86 -8.57 -3.30
CA ALA A 378 18.05 -9.54 -4.38
C ALA A 378 19.27 -9.19 -5.25
N ALA A 379 19.44 -7.92 -5.62
CA ALA A 379 20.62 -7.45 -6.34
C ALA A 379 21.91 -7.67 -5.54
N GLY A 380 21.90 -7.48 -4.22
CA GLY A 380 23.04 -7.75 -3.33
C GLY A 380 23.44 -9.22 -3.30
N LEU A 381 22.46 -10.14 -3.25
CA LEU A 381 22.69 -11.58 -3.31
C LEU A 381 23.28 -12.00 -4.67
N VAL A 382 22.76 -11.46 -5.79
CA VAL A 382 23.30 -11.71 -7.13
C VAL A 382 24.72 -11.13 -7.28
N ALA A 383 24.96 -9.91 -6.81
CA ALA A 383 26.27 -9.25 -6.85
C ALA A 383 27.34 -10.01 -6.07
N ALA A 384 26.99 -10.60 -4.92
CA ALA A 384 27.91 -11.45 -4.16
C ALA A 384 28.45 -12.64 -4.98
N LYS A 385 27.57 -13.31 -5.74
CA LYS A 385 27.96 -14.42 -6.63
C LYS A 385 28.87 -13.95 -7.77
N MET A 386 28.65 -12.75 -8.30
CA MET A 386 29.49 -12.15 -9.33
C MET A 386 30.88 -11.78 -8.79
N VAL A 387 30.96 -11.07 -7.65
CA VAL A 387 32.24 -10.69 -7.02
C VAL A 387 33.07 -11.92 -6.64
N ALA A 388 32.42 -12.99 -6.14
CA ALA A 388 33.08 -14.25 -5.84
C ALA A 388 33.68 -14.93 -7.10
N ARG A 389 32.99 -14.88 -8.25
CA ARG A 389 33.53 -15.40 -9.52
C ARG A 389 34.77 -14.66 -10.02
N TYR A 390 34.93 -13.37 -9.70
CA TYR A 390 36.11 -12.59 -10.10
C TYR A 390 37.32 -12.78 -9.16
N HIS A 391 37.12 -13.23 -7.92
CA HIS A 391 38.20 -13.45 -6.96
C HIS A 391 38.81 -14.87 -7.02
N VAL A 392 38.24 -15.77 -7.82
CA VAL A 392 38.89 -17.04 -8.16
C VAL A 392 39.78 -16.80 -9.39
N PRO A 393 41.13 -16.75 -9.25
CA PRO A 393 41.98 -16.75 -10.44
C PRO A 393 41.72 -18.02 -11.24
N LYS A 394 41.58 -17.89 -12.56
CA LYS A 394 41.52 -19.08 -13.42
C LYS A 394 42.81 -19.88 -13.22
N PRO A 395 42.75 -21.20 -12.96
CA PRO A 395 43.96 -22.01 -13.02
C PRO A 395 44.52 -21.94 -14.45
N LEU A 396 45.79 -21.57 -14.55
CA LEU A 396 46.56 -21.62 -15.79
C LEU A 396 47.15 -23.03 -15.91
N PHE A 397 46.37 -23.91 -16.53
CA PHE A 397 46.76 -25.26 -16.99
C PHE A 397 46.21 -25.45 -18.40
#